data_AF-A0A7K1C1S5-F1
#
_entry.id   AF-A0A7K1C1S5-F1
#
_cell.length_a   1.000
_cell.length_b   1.000
_cell.length_c   1.000
_cell.angle_alpha   90.00
_cell.angle_beta   90.00
_cell.angle_gamma   90.00
#
_symmetry.space_group_name_H-M   'P 1'
#
loop_
_entity.id
_entity.type
_entity.pdbx_description
1 polymer ?
#
loop_
_entity_poly.entity_id
_entity_poly.type
_entity_poly.pdbx_seq_one_letter_code
_entity_poly.pdbx_strand_id
1 'polypeptide(L)'
;MECNEVMRAVILFIDNEIHDENQVQTFQRHFQQCPECLTEMEHERQVLTRMKSLLSDECCEQAPDELQIRIAQQTALLAAQMFSPTQIITEYRRTETTINGETHIEIETTHEIRRDFPLS
;
A
#
# COMPACT_ATOMS: atom_id res chain seq x y z
N MET A 1 -18.54 -14.75 -18.58
CA MET A 1 -19.59 -14.20 -17.71
C MET A 1 -20.23 -13.06 -18.46
N GLU A 2 -21.54 -13.13 -18.59
CA GLU A 2 -22.32 -12.18 -19.38
C GLU A 2 -22.57 -10.89 -18.59
N CYS A 3 -22.67 -9.74 -19.27
CA CYS A 3 -22.91 -8.45 -18.60
C CYS A 3 -24.15 -8.49 -17.69
N ASN A 4 -25.19 -9.22 -18.09
CA ASN A 4 -26.41 -9.36 -17.30
C ASN A 4 -26.18 -10.08 -15.96
N GLU A 5 -25.29 -11.07 -15.94
CA GLU A 5 -24.92 -11.81 -14.72
C GLU A 5 -24.10 -10.92 -13.78
N VAL A 6 -23.18 -10.12 -14.35
CA VAL A 6 -22.38 -9.14 -13.60
C VAL A 6 -23.28 -8.12 -12.93
N MET A 7 -24.21 -7.52 -13.67
CA MET A 7 -25.11 -6.49 -13.15
C MET A 7 -26.04 -7.03 -12.05
N ARG A 8 -26.49 -8.29 -12.13
CA ARG A 8 -27.35 -8.88 -11.07
C ARG A 8 -26.62 -9.07 -9.75
N ALA A 9 -25.31 -9.26 -9.78
CA ALA A 9 -24.49 -9.57 -8.61
C ALA A 9 -23.44 -8.49 -8.32
N VAL A 10 -23.54 -7.31 -8.94
CA VAL A 10 -22.58 -6.21 -8.78
C VAL A 10 -22.53 -5.70 -7.34
N ILE A 11 -23.69 -5.65 -6.66
CA ILE A 11 -23.77 -5.24 -5.25
C ILE A 11 -23.06 -6.25 -4.34
N LEU A 12 -23.26 -7.55 -4.58
CA LEU A 12 -22.57 -8.61 -3.83
C LEU A 12 -21.05 -8.53 -4.03
N PHE A 13 -20.61 -8.21 -5.25
CA PHE A 13 -19.20 -7.97 -5.53
C PHE A 13 -18.67 -6.74 -4.77
N ILE A 14 -19.41 -5.62 -4.76
CA ILE A 14 -19.02 -4.38 -4.06
C ILE A 14 -18.94 -4.58 -2.55
N ASP A 15 -19.88 -5.32 -1.96
CA ASP A 15 -19.90 -5.59 -0.52
C ASP A 15 -18.96 -6.74 -0.10
N ASN A 16 -18.21 -7.34 -1.04
CA ASN A 16 -17.32 -8.49 -0.83
C ASN A 16 -18.04 -9.76 -0.32
N GLU A 17 -19.30 -9.94 -0.72
CA GLU A 17 -20.13 -11.10 -0.34
C GLU A 17 -19.94 -12.31 -1.29
N ILE A 18 -19.06 -12.19 -2.27
CA ILE A 18 -18.67 -13.29 -3.15
C ILE A 18 -17.51 -14.05 -2.51
N HIS A 19 -17.81 -15.25 -2.03
CA HIS A 19 -16.86 -16.09 -1.28
C HIS A 19 -15.99 -16.99 -2.19
N ASP A 20 -16.42 -17.23 -3.44
CA ASP A 20 -15.63 -18.00 -4.41
C ASP A 20 -14.61 -17.10 -5.11
N GLU A 21 -13.33 -17.31 -4.82
CA GLU A 21 -12.23 -16.56 -5.43
C GLU A 21 -12.22 -16.64 -6.96
N ASN A 22 -12.62 -17.77 -7.54
CA ASN A 22 -12.68 -17.92 -9.01
C ASN A 22 -13.77 -17.00 -9.60
N GLN A 23 -14.89 -16.86 -8.88
CA GLN A 23 -15.95 -15.96 -9.25
C GLN A 23 -15.48 -14.51 -9.17
N VAL A 24 -14.82 -14.11 -8.07
CA VAL A 24 -14.23 -12.76 -7.92
C VAL A 24 -13.26 -12.44 -9.07
N GLN A 25 -12.35 -13.36 -9.40
CA GLN A 25 -11.42 -13.18 -10.52
C GLN A 25 -12.15 -13.04 -11.87
N THR A 26 -13.26 -13.77 -12.05
CA THR A 26 -14.07 -13.67 -13.27
C THR A 26 -14.75 -12.30 -13.39
N PHE A 27 -15.22 -11.72 -12.27
CA PHE A 27 -15.73 -10.34 -12.21
C PHE A 27 -14.64 -9.33 -12.56
N GLN A 28 -13.47 -9.43 -11.93
CA GLN A 28 -12.34 -8.55 -12.19
C GLN A 28 -11.92 -8.58 -13.66
N ARG A 29 -11.84 -9.77 -14.26
CA ARG A 29 -11.53 -9.93 -15.68
C ARG A 29 -12.61 -9.29 -16.57
N HIS A 30 -13.88 -9.47 -16.23
CA HIS A 30 -14.97 -8.85 -16.98
C HIS A 30 -14.87 -7.32 -16.95
N PHE A 31 -14.62 -6.71 -15.79
CA PHE A 31 -14.47 -5.25 -15.68
C PHE A 31 -13.27 -4.71 -16.46
N GLN A 32 -12.20 -5.49 -16.62
CA GLN A 32 -11.06 -5.13 -17.49
C GLN A 32 -11.42 -5.15 -18.97
N GLN A 33 -12.40 -5.97 -19.36
CA GLN A 33 -12.79 -6.20 -20.76
C GLN A 33 -14.02 -5.38 -21.18
N CYS A 34 -14.86 -4.97 -20.24
CA CYS A 34 -16.12 -4.25 -20.46
C CYS A 34 -16.15 -2.92 -19.68
N PRO A 35 -15.80 -1.79 -20.32
CA PRO A 35 -15.82 -0.46 -19.68
C PRO A 35 -17.22 -0.01 -19.21
N GLU A 36 -18.29 -0.46 -19.88
CA GLU A 36 -19.67 -0.12 -19.51
C GLU A 36 -20.01 -0.71 -18.14
N CYS A 37 -19.78 -2.01 -17.94
CA CYS A 37 -20.01 -2.66 -16.65
C CYS A 37 -19.09 -2.13 -15.54
N LEU A 38 -17.86 -1.71 -15.87
CA LEU A 38 -16.97 -1.05 -14.92
C LEU A 38 -17.53 0.31 -14.47
N THR A 39 -18.08 1.09 -15.40
CA THR A 39 -18.69 2.40 -15.11
C THR A 39 -19.91 2.25 -14.21
N GLU A 40 -20.77 1.27 -14.49
CA GLU A 40 -21.93 0.98 -13.64
C GLU A 40 -21.52 0.46 -12.26
N MET A 41 -20.52 -0.42 -12.16
CA MET A 41 -20.00 -0.87 -10.87
C MET A 41 -19.48 0.30 -10.02
N GLU A 42 -18.73 1.22 -10.64
CA GLU A 42 -18.25 2.42 -9.96
C GLU A 42 -19.39 3.36 -9.54
N HIS A 43 -20.42 3.50 -10.38
CA HIS A 43 -21.62 4.25 -10.04
C HIS A 43 -22.34 3.66 -8.81
N GLU A 44 -22.63 2.36 -8.83
CA GLU A 44 -23.26 1.64 -7.72
C GLU A 44 -22.42 1.73 -6.44
N ARG A 45 -21.10 1.63 -6.54
CA ARG A 45 -20.18 1.82 -5.41
C ARG A 45 -20.32 3.21 -4.79
N GLN A 46 -20.45 4.26 -5.60
CA GLN A 46 -20.67 5.62 -5.12
C GLN A 46 -22.03 5.79 -4.44
N VAL A 47 -23.09 5.21 -5.03
CA VAL A 47 -24.44 5.21 -4.44
C VAL A 47 -24.43 4.53 -3.08
N LEU A 48 -23.85 3.33 -2.97
CA LEU A 48 -23.75 2.59 -1.70
C LEU A 48 -22.91 3.35 -0.66
N THR A 49 -21.78 3.92 -1.07
CA THR A 49 -20.94 4.72 -0.17
C THR A 49 -21.71 5.92 0.39
N ARG A 50 -22.48 6.60 -0.45
CA ARG A 50 -23.31 7.73 -0.04
C ARG A 50 -24.42 7.28 0.92
N MET A 51 -25.10 6.18 0.64
CA MET A 51 -26.10 5.62 1.54
C MET A 51 -25.51 5.24 2.89
N LYS A 52 -24.36 4.55 2.90
CA LYS A 52 -23.65 4.17 4.12
C LYS A 52 -23.25 5.41 4.94
N SER A 53 -22.75 6.46 4.28
CA SER A 53 -22.40 7.73 4.93
C SER A 53 -23.60 8.39 5.61
N LEU A 54 -24.75 8.46 4.93
CA LEU A 54 -25.96 9.05 5.49
C LEU A 54 -26.45 8.28 6.73
N LEU A 55 -26.38 6.95 6.68
CA LEU A 55 -26.74 6.09 7.80
C LEU A 55 -25.74 6.17 8.96
N SER A 56 -24.44 6.26 8.66
CA SER A 56 -23.39 6.38 9.68
C SER A 56 -23.43 7.74 10.37
N ASP A 57 -23.76 8.81 9.65
CA ASP A 57 -23.88 10.15 10.23
C ASP A 57 -25.03 10.23 11.26
N GLU A 58 -26.06 9.41 11.08
CA GLU A 58 -27.16 9.27 12.06
C GLU A 58 -26.76 8.37 13.25
N CYS A 59 -25.82 7.44 13.05
CA CYS A 59 -25.30 6.55 14.09
C CYS A 59 -24.07 7.16 14.80
N CYS A 60 -24.31 7.88 15.90
CA CYS A 60 -23.26 8.50 16.73
C CYS A 60 -22.67 7.56 17.80
N GLU A 61 -22.63 6.24 17.57
CA GLU A 61 -22.02 5.30 18.52
C GLU A 61 -20.49 5.46 18.50
N GLN A 62 -19.91 5.81 19.65
CA GLN A 62 -18.45 5.85 19.79
C GLN A 62 -17.91 4.45 20.10
N ALA A 63 -16.83 4.08 19.40
CA ALA A 63 -16.10 2.86 19.72
C ALA A 63 -15.60 2.90 21.18
N PRO A 64 -15.64 1.79 21.93
CA PRO A 64 -15.16 1.75 23.30
C PRO A 64 -13.69 2.21 23.43
N ASP A 65 -13.38 2.98 24.47
CA ASP A 65 -12.04 3.53 24.71
C ASP A 65 -10.94 2.45 24.70
N GLU A 66 -11.23 1.28 25.28
CA GLU A 66 -10.31 0.15 25.30
C GLU A 66 -9.90 -0.29 23.89
N LEU A 67 -10.84 -0.32 22.95
CA LEU A 67 -10.56 -0.70 21.56
C LEU A 67 -9.67 0.34 20.88
N GLN A 68 -9.95 1.63 21.10
CA GLN A 68 -9.14 2.72 20.56
C GLN A 68 -7.70 2.65 21.06
N ILE A 69 -7.51 2.44 22.38
CA ILE A 69 -6.20 2.29 23.00
C ILE A 69 -5.46 1.08 22.43
N ARG A 70 -6.14 -0.07 22.29
CA ARG A 70 -5.54 -1.28 21.73
C ARG A 70 -5.09 -1.09 20.28
N ILE A 71 -5.92 -0.48 19.44
CA ILE A 71 -5.57 -0.20 18.04
C ILE A 71 -4.35 0.72 17.97
N ALA A 72 -4.32 1.79 18.77
CA ALA A 72 -3.20 2.72 18.84
C ALA A 72 -1.89 2.03 19.27
N GLN A 73 -1.94 1.15 20.26
CA GLN A 73 -0.78 0.38 20.71
C GLN A 73 -0.27 -0.59 19.64
N GLN A 74 -1.17 -1.32 18.98
CA GLN A 74 -0.82 -2.28 17.94
C GLN A 74 -0.20 -1.60 16.72
N THR A 75 -0.76 -0.47 16.29
CA THR A 75 -0.20 0.33 15.18
C THR A 75 1.14 0.95 15.52
N ALA A 76 1.31 1.46 16.75
CA ALA A 76 2.61 1.97 17.21
C ALA A 76 3.69 0.86 17.25
N LEU A 77 3.33 -0.33 17.72
CA LEU A 77 4.24 -1.48 17.73
C LEU A 77 4.65 -1.89 16.30
N LEU A 78 3.69 -1.98 15.37
CA LEU A 78 3.98 -2.29 13.97
C LEU A 78 4.89 -1.23 13.34
N ALA A 79 4.62 0.05 13.59
CA ALA A 79 5.48 1.13 13.11
C ALA A 79 6.91 1.04 13.66
N ALA A 80 7.07 0.68 14.93
CA ALA A 80 8.38 0.47 15.54
C ALA A 80 9.12 -0.75 14.94
N GLN A 81 8.40 -1.83 14.63
CA GLN A 81 8.98 -3.00 13.96
C GLN A 81 9.41 -2.68 12.52
N MET A 82 8.64 -1.86 11.80
CA MET A 82 8.97 -1.43 10.44
C MET A 82 10.07 -0.34 10.40
N PHE A 83 10.43 0.25 11.54
CA PHE A 83 11.46 1.27 11.60
C PHE A 83 12.86 0.64 11.48
N SER A 84 13.38 0.63 10.26
CA SER A 84 14.79 0.34 9.98
C SER A 84 15.59 1.65 9.97
N PRO A 85 16.62 1.80 10.82
CA PRO A 85 17.52 2.94 10.71
C PRO A 85 18.29 2.86 9.37
N THR A 86 18.12 3.88 8.52
CA THR A 86 18.95 4.02 7.31
C THR A 86 20.35 4.45 7.72
N GLN A 87 21.36 3.65 7.40
CA GLN A 87 22.76 4.00 7.61
C GLN A 87 23.35 4.53 6.30
N ILE A 88 24.05 5.67 6.38
CA ILE A 88 24.81 6.23 5.26
C ILE A 88 26.29 6.13 5.63
N ILE A 89 27.04 5.37 4.85
CA ILE A 89 28.49 5.19 5.02
C ILE A 89 29.19 5.97 3.90
N THR A 90 30.10 6.86 4.28
CA THR A 90 30.96 7.58 3.33
C THR A 90 32.40 7.12 3.52
N GLU A 91 33.00 6.57 2.46
CA GLU A 91 34.40 6.14 2.44
C GLU A 91 35.23 7.11 1.59
N TYR A 92 36.39 7.52 2.11
CA TYR A 92 37.35 8.36 1.40
C TYR A 92 38.63 7.58 1.16
N ARG A 93 39.01 7.39 -0.11
CA ARG A 93 40.24 6.72 -0.51
C ARG A 93 41.19 7.72 -1.17
N ARG A 94 42.38 7.90 -0.59
CA ARG A 94 43.43 8.77 -1.13
C ARG A 94 44.58 7.94 -1.69
N THR A 95 44.89 8.15 -2.96
CA THR A 95 46.05 7.55 -3.63
C THR A 95 47.04 8.65 -3.97
N GLU A 96 48.29 8.49 -3.56
CA GLU A 96 49.37 9.45 -3.83
C GLU A 96 50.46 8.77 -4.65
N THR A 97 50.77 9.33 -5.81
CA THR A 97 51.78 8.81 -6.73
C THR A 97 52.77 9.91 -7.08
N THR A 98 54.05 9.70 -6.77
CA THR A 98 55.13 10.64 -7.14
C THR A 98 55.93 10.07 -8.31
N ILE A 99 55.96 10.80 -9.43
CA ILE A 99 56.73 10.42 -10.63
C ILE A 99 57.58 11.62 -11.05
N ASN A 100 58.90 11.42 -11.17
CA ASN A 100 59.86 12.44 -11.61
C ASN A 100 59.82 13.77 -10.81
N GLY A 101 59.50 13.71 -9.52
CA GLY A 101 59.44 14.88 -8.64
C GLY A 101 58.11 15.64 -8.67
N GLU A 102 57.18 15.25 -9.53
CA GLU A 102 55.79 15.72 -9.53
C GLU A 102 54.92 14.72 -8.75
N THR A 103 54.10 15.22 -7.82
CA THR A 103 53.23 14.40 -6.99
C THR A 103 51.79 14.58 -7.42
N HIS A 104 51.15 13.47 -7.80
CA HIS A 104 49.74 13.41 -8.13
C HIS A 104 48.96 12.81 -6.95
N ILE A 105 47.92 13.53 -6.51
CA ILE A 105 47.02 13.08 -5.44
C ILE A 105 45.64 12.87 -6.06
N GLU A 106 45.14 11.65 -5.95
CA GLU A 106 43.78 11.29 -6.33
C GLU A 106 42.98 10.99 -5.06
N ILE A 107 41.77 11.55 -4.96
CA ILE A 107 40.84 11.30 -3.85
C ILE A 107 39.55 10.77 -4.46
N GLU A 108 39.20 9.53 -4.11
CA GLU A 108 37.94 8.90 -4.45
C GLU A 108 37.01 8.95 -3.23
N THR A 109 35.72 9.24 -3.46
CA THR A 109 34.69 9.26 -2.41
C THR A 109 33.56 8.31 -2.80
N THR A 110 33.28 7.33 -1.95
CA THR A 110 32.22 6.34 -2.17
C THR A 110 31.14 6.52 -1.11
N HIS A 111 29.87 6.46 -1.53
CA HIS A 111 28.71 6.55 -0.65
C HIS A 111 27.92 5.24 -0.72
N GLU A 112 27.67 4.62 0.44
CA GLU A 112 26.86 3.41 0.56
C GLU A 112 25.65 3.69 1.48
N ILE A 113 24.45 3.35 1.01
CA ILE A 113 23.22 3.45 1.81
C ILE A 113 22.81 2.03 2.20
N ARG A 114 22.90 1.70 3.49
CA ARG A 114 22.42 0.42 4.04
C ARG A 114 21.06 0.61 4.69
N ARG A 115 20.12 -0.28 4.34
CA ARG A 115 18.81 -0.40 4.98
C ARG A 115 18.71 -1.83 5.51
N ASP A 116 18.75 -1.97 6.83
CA ASP A 116 18.56 -3.28 7.47
C ASP A 116 17.07 -3.57 7.52
N PHE A 117 16.55 -4.38 6.60
CA PHE A 117 15.16 -4.81 6.71
C PHE A 117 15.00 -5.60 8.02
N PRO A 118 13.97 -5.31 8.85
CA PRO A 118 13.73 -6.11 10.04
C PRO A 118 13.60 -7.58 9.64
N LEU A 119 14.40 -8.45 10.25
CA LEU A 119 14.33 -9.89 10.04
C LEU A 119 12.96 -10.37 10.55
N SER A 120 12.25 -11.06 9.65
CA SER A 120 10.96 -11.71 9.89
C SER A 120 10.97 -12.63 11.11
#